data_AF-A0A2N9VXC0-F1
#
_entry.id   AF-A0A2N9VXC0-F1
#
_cell.length_a   1.000
_cell.length_b   1.000
_cell.length_c   1.000
_cell.angle_alpha   90.00
_cell.angle_beta   90.00
_cell.angle_gamma   90.00
#
_symmetry.space_group_name_H-M   'P 1'
#
loop_
_entity.id
_entity.type
_entity.pdbx_description
1 polymer ?
#
loop_
_entity_poly.entity_id
_entity_poly.type
_entity_poly.pdbx_seq_one_letter_code
_entity_poly.pdbx_strand_id
1 'polypeptide(L)'
;MTVTPRAHKPKTREEAIAIAKAYAKSLTPEEDAALTKAALDDPDSILVTEEFTKGSPGRPFSAVRKIPVSIRLSPDVLDYYRSGGRGWQGRIDEALRKVMQLQDKPNDQSAQVDAMTNQKKRA
;
A
#
# COMPACT_ATOMS: atom_id res chain seq x y z
N MET A 1 -23.27 -16.50 19.37
CA MET A 1 -22.86 -15.09 19.37
C MET A 1 -22.08 -14.82 18.09
N THR A 2 -22.63 -14.03 17.17
CA THR A 2 -21.98 -13.69 15.89
C THR A 2 -21.11 -12.46 16.07
N VAL A 3 -19.79 -12.60 15.92
CA VAL A 3 -18.84 -11.49 15.92
C VAL A 3 -18.85 -10.87 14.53
N THR A 4 -19.51 -9.72 14.37
CA THR A 4 -19.45 -8.94 13.13
C THR A 4 -18.02 -8.39 12.96
N PRO A 5 -17.36 -8.58 11.79
CA PRO A 5 -16.04 -8.02 11.57
C PRO A 5 -16.13 -6.49 11.53
N ARG A 6 -15.37 -5.82 12.42
CA ARG A 6 -15.21 -4.36 12.39
C ARG A 6 -14.44 -3.98 11.13
N ALA A 7 -15.10 -3.31 10.19
CA ALA A 7 -14.43 -2.78 9.00
C ALA A 7 -13.33 -1.78 9.42
N HIS A 8 -12.07 -2.13 9.18
CA HIS A 8 -10.96 -1.21 9.39
C HIS A 8 -10.92 -0.22 8.22
N LYS A 9 -11.23 1.05 8.47
CA LYS A 9 -11.04 2.12 7.50
C LYS A 9 -9.56 2.53 7.54
N PRO A 10 -8.77 2.26 6.48
CA PRO A 10 -7.37 2.69 6.47
C PRO A 10 -7.31 4.22 6.45
N LYS A 11 -6.42 4.79 7.27
CA LYS A 11 -6.17 6.25 7.29
C LYS A 11 -5.63 6.68 5.93
N THR A 12 -6.05 7.85 5.46
CA THR A 12 -5.42 8.47 4.29
C THR A 12 -3.99 8.91 4.64
N ARG A 13 -3.14 9.09 3.62
CA ARG A 13 -1.75 9.52 3.82
C ARG A 13 -1.67 10.87 4.55
N GLU A 14 -2.57 11.79 4.22
CA GLU A 14 -2.63 13.13 4.83
C GLU A 14 -3.02 13.06 6.31
N GLU A 15 -4.05 12.27 6.64
CA GLU A 15 -4.46 12.06 8.03
C GLU A 15 -3.35 11.37 8.85
N ALA A 16 -2.65 10.39 8.27
CA ALA A 16 -1.53 9.72 8.93
C ALA A 16 -0.37 10.70 9.20
N ILE A 17 -0.04 11.55 8.23
CA ILE A 17 0.99 12.58 8.38
C ILE A 17 0.56 13.62 9.42
N ALA A 18 -0.71 14.04 9.42
CA ALA A 18 -1.22 15.02 10.38
C ALA A 18 -1.16 14.48 11.81
N ILE A 19 -1.53 13.22 12.02
CA ILE A 19 -1.44 12.56 13.33
C ILE A 19 0.03 12.46 13.78
N ALA A 20 0.94 12.06 12.89
CA ALA A 20 2.37 11.98 13.20
C ALA A 20 2.94 13.36 13.59
N LYS A 21 2.58 14.41 12.84
CA LYS A 21 2.98 15.79 13.15
C LYS A 21 2.39 16.29 14.46
N ALA A 22 1.13 15.97 14.75
CA ALA A 22 0.50 16.34 16.01
C ALA A 22 1.20 15.67 17.21
N TYR A 23 1.58 14.40 17.07
CA TYR A 23 2.34 13.67 18.08
C TYR A 23 3.76 14.26 18.28
N ALA A 24 4.46 14.56 17.18
CA ALA A 24 5.77 15.22 17.25
C ALA A 24 5.69 16.58 17.96
N LYS A 25 4.61 17.34 17.75
CA LYS A 25 4.39 18.63 18.41
C LYS A 25 4.03 18.52 19.89
N SER A 26 3.51 17.37 20.34
CA SER A 26 3.23 17.13 21.76
C SER A 26 4.47 16.80 22.59
N LEU A 27 5.60 16.47 21.94
CA LEU A 27 6.85 16.18 22.64
C LEU A 27 7.53 17.49 23.03
N THR A 28 7.84 17.66 24.32
CA THR A 28 8.56 18.84 24.79
C THR A 28 10.04 18.77 24.39
N PRO A 29 10.74 19.91 24.22
CA PRO A 29 12.16 19.91 23.87
C PRO A 29 13.05 19.19 24.89
N GLU A 30 12.67 19.20 26.18
CA GLU A 30 13.41 18.50 27.24
C GLU A 30 13.29 16.99 27.12
N GLU A 31 12.09 16.48 26.83
CA GLU A 31 11.85 15.05 26.62
C GLU A 31 12.55 14.55 25.35
N ASP A 32 12.53 15.35 24.27
CA ASP A 32 13.24 15.04 23.03
C ASP A 32 14.77 14.96 23.24
N ALA A 33 15.33 15.88 24.02
CA ALA A 33 16.75 15.85 24.39
C ALA A 33 17.10 14.65 25.28
N ALA A 34 16.23 14.28 26.23
CA ALA A 34 16.42 13.11 27.08
C ALA A 34 16.40 11.80 26.26
N LEU A 35 15.48 11.69 25.30
CA LEU A 35 15.40 10.55 24.37
C LEU A 35 16.64 10.47 23.46
N THR A 36 17.10 11.61 22.95
CA THR A 36 18.31 11.67 22.11
C THR A 36 19.55 11.25 22.89
N LYS A 37 19.71 11.72 24.13
CA LYS A 37 20.81 11.31 25.00
C LYS A 37 20.78 9.81 25.27
N ALA A 38 19.61 9.26 25.62
CA ALA A 38 19.47 7.83 25.87
C ALA A 38 19.82 6.98 24.62
N ALA A 39 19.47 7.46 23.42
CA ALA A 39 19.82 6.79 22.18
C ALA A 39 21.31 6.85 21.83
N LEU A 40 22.05 7.85 22.33
CA LEU A 40 23.50 7.99 22.17
C LEU A 40 24.30 7.18 23.20
N ASP A 41 23.76 7.04 24.41
CA ASP A 41 24.39 6.28 25.50
C ASP A 41 24.30 4.75 25.28
N ASP A 42 23.37 4.27 24.44
CA ASP A 42 23.19 2.85 24.12
C ASP A 42 24.17 2.38 23.01
N PRO A 43 25.10 1.46 23.29
CA PRO A 43 26.09 0.97 22.31
C PRO A 43 25.48 0.12 21.18
N ASP A 44 24.26 -0.42 21.34
CA ASP A 44 23.57 -1.19 20.30
C ASP A 44 22.63 -0.30 19.45
N SER A 45 22.50 0.99 19.80
CA SER A 45 21.64 1.93 19.10
C SER A 45 22.24 2.35 17.75
N ILE A 46 21.54 2.00 16.67
CA ILE A 46 21.85 2.48 15.32
C ILE A 46 21.06 3.77 15.10
N LEU A 47 21.77 4.90 15.10
CA LEU A 47 21.15 6.20 14.79
C LEU A 47 20.83 6.29 13.31
N VAL A 48 19.60 6.73 13.02
CA VAL A 48 19.15 7.00 11.65
C VAL A 48 19.85 8.27 11.16
N THR A 49 20.94 8.11 10.42
CA THR A 49 21.66 9.22 9.77
C THR A 49 21.00 9.59 8.43
N GLU A 50 21.39 10.74 7.85
CA GLU A 50 20.92 11.16 6.53
C GLU A 50 21.19 10.11 5.44
N GLU A 51 22.28 9.36 5.57
CA GLU A 51 22.65 8.26 4.66
C GLU A 51 21.62 7.12 4.70
N PHE A 52 21.06 6.84 5.88
CA PHE A 52 20.08 5.78 6.09
C PHE A 52 18.69 6.16 5.53
N THR A 53 18.36 7.45 5.55
CA THR A 53 17.07 7.96 5.03
C THR A 53 17.06 8.20 3.52
N LYS A 54 18.24 8.16 2.87
CA LYS A 54 18.40 8.31 1.42
C LYS A 54 17.98 7.08 0.61
N GLY A 55 17.64 5.98 1.29
CA GLY A 55 17.10 4.77 0.66
C GLY A 55 15.80 5.05 -0.07
N SER A 56 15.57 4.36 -1.20
CA SER A 56 14.29 4.45 -1.92
C SER A 56 13.14 4.17 -0.95
N PRO A 57 12.08 5.00 -0.95
CA PRO A 57 10.89 4.70 -0.15
C PRO A 57 10.46 3.27 -0.46
N GLY A 58 10.07 2.54 0.59
CA GLY A 58 9.56 1.17 0.45
C GLY A 58 8.45 1.08 -0.60
N ARG A 59 8.13 -0.14 -1.04
CA ARG A 59 7.21 -0.41 -2.16
C ARG A 59 6.05 0.61 -2.19
N PRO A 60 5.91 1.39 -3.28
CA PRO A 60 4.92 2.46 -3.34
C PRO A 60 3.54 1.89 -3.05
N PHE A 61 2.78 2.65 -2.26
CA PHE A 61 1.42 2.29 -1.91
C PHE A 61 0.58 2.19 -3.19
N SER A 62 0.18 0.98 -3.57
CA SER A 62 -0.75 0.80 -4.69
C SER A 62 -2.14 1.24 -4.27
N ALA A 63 -2.68 2.27 -4.92
CA ALA A 63 -4.03 2.78 -4.68
C ALA A 63 -5.09 1.69 -4.87
N VAL A 64 -4.87 0.79 -5.83
CA VAL A 64 -5.67 -0.41 -6.07
C VAL A 64 -4.82 -1.63 -5.73
N ARG A 65 -5.23 -2.39 -4.71
CA ARG A 65 -4.54 -3.63 -4.29
C ARG A 65 -5.20 -4.82 -4.97
N LYS A 66 -4.38 -5.74 -5.50
CA LYS A 66 -4.89 -7.05 -5.93
C LYS A 66 -5.43 -7.78 -4.70
N ILE A 67 -6.64 -8.33 -4.80
CA ILE A 67 -7.25 -9.09 -3.71
C ILE A 67 -6.76 -10.53 -3.82
N PRO A 68 -6.12 -11.09 -2.78
CA PRO A 68 -5.77 -12.50 -2.77
C PRO A 68 -7.05 -13.33 -2.69
N VAL A 69 -7.29 -14.16 -3.70
CA VAL A 69 -8.43 -15.08 -3.75
C VAL A 69 -7.93 -16.51 -3.89
N SER A 70 -8.60 -17.44 -3.20
CA SER A 70 -8.36 -18.87 -3.38
C SER A 70 -9.35 -19.40 -4.40
N ILE A 71 -8.87 -19.69 -5.61
CA ILE A 71 -9.66 -20.28 -6.69
C ILE A 71 -9.06 -21.62 -7.10
N ARG A 72 -9.90 -22.57 -7.50
CA ARG A 72 -9.45 -23.84 -8.08
C ARG A 72 -9.34 -23.67 -9.59
N LEU A 73 -8.17 -23.98 -10.13
CA LEU A 73 -7.88 -23.96 -11.55
C LEU A 73 -7.58 -25.38 -12.02
N SER A 74 -7.87 -25.66 -13.29
CA SER A 74 -7.55 -26.95 -13.90
C SER A 74 -6.02 -27.19 -13.89
N PRO A 75 -5.55 -28.45 -13.72
CA PRO A 75 -4.13 -28.76 -13.61
C PRO A 75 -3.31 -28.33 -14.84
N ASP A 76 -3.85 -28.57 -16.04
CA ASP A 76 -3.27 -28.18 -17.33
C ASP A 76 -3.02 -26.67 -17.44
N VAL A 77 -3.96 -25.85 -16.97
CA VAL A 77 -3.83 -24.39 -16.92
C VAL A 77 -2.69 -24.00 -15.97
N LEU A 78 -2.62 -24.61 -14.79
CA LEU A 78 -1.55 -24.32 -13.83
C LEU A 78 -0.18 -24.71 -14.39
N ASP A 79 -0.06 -25.88 -15.00
CA ASP A 79 1.19 -26.38 -15.57
C ASP A 79 1.69 -25.48 -16.70
N TYR A 80 0.78 -25.07 -17.60
CA TYR A 80 1.09 -24.11 -18.66
C TYR A 80 1.68 -22.80 -18.12
N TYR A 81 1.00 -22.14 -17.17
CA TYR A 81 1.49 -20.86 -16.65
C TYR A 81 2.75 -21.00 -15.79
N ARG A 82 2.86 -22.06 -14.97
CA ARG A 82 4.02 -22.33 -14.12
C ARG A 82 5.27 -22.63 -14.93
N SER A 83 5.16 -23.29 -16.08
CA SER A 83 6.29 -23.57 -16.97
C SER A 83 7.05 -22.31 -17.40
N GLY A 84 6.35 -21.17 -17.51
CA GLY A 84 6.96 -19.87 -17.81
C GLY A 84 7.70 -19.20 -16.63
N GLY A 85 7.88 -19.90 -15.50
CA GLY A 85 8.69 -19.44 -14.37
C GLY A 85 8.10 -18.28 -13.56
N ARG A 86 8.99 -17.44 -13.00
CA ARG A 86 8.63 -16.33 -12.10
C ARG A 86 7.58 -15.41 -12.76
N GLY A 87 6.60 -14.98 -11.98
CA GLY A 87 5.53 -14.08 -12.46
C GLY A 87 4.34 -14.79 -13.11
N TRP A 88 4.24 -16.12 -13.06
CA TRP A 88 3.12 -16.87 -13.64
C TRP A 88 1.73 -16.45 -13.12
N GLN A 89 1.61 -16.08 -11.83
CA GLN A 89 0.38 -15.54 -11.25
C GLN A 89 -0.04 -14.19 -11.89
N GLY A 90 0.94 -13.37 -12.29
CA GLY A 90 0.67 -12.14 -13.02
C GLY A 90 0.20 -12.40 -14.45
N ARG A 91 0.81 -13.38 -15.12
CA ARG A 91 0.41 -13.78 -16.48
C ARG A 91 -1.00 -14.35 -16.55
N ILE A 92 -1.40 -15.17 -15.56
CA ILE A 92 -2.78 -15.69 -15.52
C ILE A 92 -3.79 -14.59 -15.20
N ASP A 93 -3.48 -13.63 -14.31
CA ASP A 93 -4.30 -12.43 -14.09
C ASP A 93 -4.47 -11.61 -15.38
N GLU A 94 -3.39 -11.44 -16.16
CA GLU A 94 -3.46 -10.76 -17.46
C GLU A 94 -4.33 -11.52 -18.48
N ALA A 95 -4.22 -12.84 -18.53
CA ALA A 95 -5.06 -13.67 -19.41
C ALA A 95 -6.55 -13.56 -19.05
N LEU A 96 -6.87 -13.61 -17.75
CA LEU A 96 -8.24 -13.39 -17.26
C LEU A 96 -8.74 -12.00 -17.64
N ARG A 97 -7.91 -10.96 -17.52
CA ARG A 97 -8.25 -9.60 -17.96
C ARG A 97 -8.47 -9.50 -19.47
N LYS A 98 -7.70 -10.23 -20.29
CA LYS A 98 -7.91 -10.26 -21.75
C LYS A 98 -9.27 -10.86 -22.11
N VAL A 99 -9.69 -11.92 -21.39
CA VAL A 99 -11.03 -12.49 -21.54
C VAL A 99 -12.11 -11.49 -21.09
N MET A 100 -11.87 -10.73 -20.02
CA MET A 100 -12.78 -9.64 -19.60
C MET A 100 -12.83 -8.49 -20.63
N GLN A 101 -11.70 -8.14 -21.25
CA GLN A 101 -11.57 -7.05 -22.24
C GLN A 101 -12.22 -7.38 -23.59
N LEU A 102 -12.60 -8.64 -23.84
CA LEU A 102 -13.49 -9.00 -24.95
C LEU A 102 -14.94 -8.52 -24.71
N GLN A 103 -15.27 -8.02 -23.51
CA GLN A 103 -16.58 -7.47 -23.19
C GLN A 103 -16.60 -5.96 -22.92
N ASP A 104 -15.46 -5.27 -22.76
CA ASP A 104 -15.43 -3.81 -22.88
C ASP A 104 -13.99 -3.25 -22.94
N LYS A 105 -13.83 -2.18 -23.74
CA LYS A 105 -12.57 -1.44 -23.96
C LYS A 105 -12.09 -0.69 -22.71
N PRO A 106 -11.09 0.19 -22.88
CA PRO A 106 -9.77 0.13 -22.26
C PRO A 106 -9.79 0.41 -20.75
N ASN A 107 -8.75 -0.05 -20.05
CA ASN A 107 -8.52 0.27 -18.64
C ASN A 107 -8.13 1.75 -18.45
N ASP A 108 -9.13 2.64 -18.54
CA ASP A 108 -9.03 4.05 -18.16
C ASP A 108 -9.56 4.22 -16.73
N GLN A 109 -8.76 3.76 -15.77
CA GLN A 109 -9.00 4.04 -14.35
C GLN A 109 -8.48 5.42 -13.93
N SER A 110 -7.89 6.18 -14.86
CA SER A 110 -7.41 7.56 -14.69
C SER A 110 -8.50 8.61 -14.92
N ALA A 111 -9.40 8.44 -15.89
CA ALA A 111 -10.41 9.46 -16.20
C ALA A 111 -11.57 9.53 -15.18
N GLN A 112 -11.92 8.42 -14.50
CA GLN A 112 -13.04 8.40 -13.56
C GLN A 112 -12.70 8.98 -12.17
N VAL A 113 -11.42 8.98 -11.77
CA VAL A 113 -11.01 9.66 -10.53
C VAL A 113 -11.06 11.19 -10.67
N ASP A 114 -10.86 11.72 -11.88
CA ASP A 114 -10.92 13.16 -12.17
C ASP A 114 -12.37 13.67 -12.24
N ALA A 115 -13.29 12.87 -12.77
CA ALA A 115 -14.71 13.21 -12.83
C ALA A 115 -15.39 13.22 -11.44
N MET A 116 -15.07 12.24 -10.58
CA MET A 116 -15.66 12.14 -9.23
C MET A 116 -15.15 13.24 -8.28
N THR A 117 -13.90 13.67 -8.45
CA THR A 117 -13.29 14.74 -7.63
C THR A 117 -13.85 16.12 -7.97
N ASN A 118 -14.22 16.37 -9.23
CA ASN A 118 -14.72 17.68 -9.67
C ASN A 118 -16.22 17.89 -9.38
N GLN A 119 -16.99 16.81 -9.24
CA GLN A 119 -18.43 16.89 -8.92
C GLN A 119 -18.69 17.25 -7.45
N LYS A 120 -17.76 16.92 -6.55
CA LYS A 120 -17.85 17.24 -5.11
C LYS A 120 -17.36 18.65 -4.76
N LYS A 121 -16.77 19.38 -5.71
CA LYS A 121 -16.27 20.76 -5.56
C LYS A 121 -17.26 21.83 -6.03
N ARG A 122 -18.39 21.43 -6.62
CA ARG A 122 -19.40 22.31 -7.20
C ARG A 122 -20.78 22.25 -6.52
N ALA A 123 -20.90 21.50 -5.42
CA ALA A 123 -22.09 21.44 -4.57
C ALA A 123 -21.83 22.14 -3.24
#